data_AF-A0A8J6V484-F1
#
_entry.id   AF-A0A8J6V484-F1
#
_cell.length_a   1.000
_cell.length_b   1.000
_cell.length_c   1.000
_cell.angle_alpha   90.00
_cell.angle_beta   90.00
_cell.angle_gamma   90.00
#
_symmetry.space_group_name_H-M   'P 1'
#
loop_
_entity.id
_entity.type
_entity.pdbx_description
1 polymer ?
#
loop_
_entity_poly.entity_id
_entity_poly.type
_entity_poly.pdbx_seq_one_letter_code
_entity_poly.pdbx_strand_id
1 'polypeptide(L)'
;MSEQVRYITNEQGERVGVLLDLEAYNRLANPLALDEECLIGLSRDELQALADSMLAASAQNQLNDLLVRNAKSQLCADEIANLDRLIAQVDQLTILKTRARYTLHCLERLATVA
;
A
#
# COMPACT_ATOMS: atom_id res chain seq x y z
N MET A 1 -2.33 -23.01 7.58
CA MET A 1 -2.10 -24.38 7.11
C MET A 1 -1.65 -24.27 5.67
N SER A 2 -0.42 -24.67 5.34
CA SER A 2 0.14 -24.47 3.99
C SER A 2 -0.61 -25.36 3.01
N GLU A 3 -1.35 -24.76 2.08
CA GLU A 3 -1.97 -25.51 0.98
C GLU A 3 -0.86 -26.25 0.21
N GLN A 4 -1.02 -27.56 0.07
CA GLN A 4 -0.07 -28.40 -0.65
C GLN A 4 -0.07 -28.00 -2.12
N VAL A 5 1.07 -27.53 -2.61
CA VAL A 5 1.30 -27.22 -4.03
C VAL A 5 0.96 -28.45 -4.87
N ARG A 6 -0.01 -28.32 -5.77
CA ARG A 6 -0.45 -29.39 -6.68
C ARG A 6 0.35 -29.30 -7.98
N TYR A 7 0.89 -30.42 -8.43
CA TYR A 7 1.68 -30.49 -9.65
C TYR A 7 0.93 -31.18 -10.77
N ILE A 8 1.18 -30.76 -12.01
CA ILE A 8 0.74 -31.45 -13.23
C ILE A 8 1.91 -32.31 -13.69
N THR A 9 1.66 -33.61 -13.90
CA THR A 9 2.66 -34.56 -14.38
C THR A 9 2.37 -35.02 -15.81
N ASN A 10 3.41 -35.26 -16.59
CA ASN A 10 3.29 -35.89 -17.91
C ASN A 10 3.07 -37.42 -17.78
N GLU A 11 2.89 -38.11 -18.91
CA GLU A 11 2.69 -39.57 -18.96
C GLU A 11 3.87 -40.38 -18.40
N GLN A 12 5.06 -39.77 -18.29
CA GLN A 12 6.27 -40.37 -17.71
C GLN A 12 6.38 -40.12 -16.19
N GLY A 13 5.43 -39.40 -15.59
CA GLY A 13 5.44 -39.05 -14.17
C GLY A 13 6.31 -37.84 -13.81
N GLU A 14 6.87 -37.13 -14.81
CA GLU A 14 7.66 -35.94 -14.58
C GLU A 14 6.76 -34.73 -14.33
N ARG A 15 7.15 -33.87 -13.39
CA ARG A 15 6.42 -32.63 -13.08
C ARG A 15 6.69 -31.60 -14.17
N VAL A 16 5.66 -31.28 -14.96
CA VAL A 16 5.74 -30.32 -16.07
C VAL A 16 5.04 -29.00 -15.77
N GLY A 17 4.30 -28.91 -14.67
CA GLY A 17 3.62 -27.69 -14.27
C GLY A 17 3.12 -27.71 -12.83
N VAL A 18 2.55 -26.58 -12.42
CA VAL A 18 1.92 -26.37 -11.11
C VAL A 18 0.48 -25.91 -11.33
N LEU A 19 -0.46 -26.45 -10.55
CA LEU A 19 -1.83 -25.99 -10.51
C LEU A 19 -1.93 -24.88 -9.48
N LEU A 20 -2.28 -23.69 -9.94
CA LEU A 20 -2.53 -22.52 -9.10
C LEU A 20 -4.03 -22.26 -9.05
N ASP A 21 -4.52 -21.82 -7.89
CA ASP A 21 -5.81 -21.15 -7.84
C ASP A 21 -5.74 -19.81 -8.62
N LEU A 22 -6.91 -19.29 -8.97
CA LEU A 22 -7.00 -18.06 -9.78
C LEU A 22 -6.41 -16.84 -9.08
N GLU A 23 -6.46 -16.78 -7.74
CA GLU A 23 -5.92 -15.66 -6.98
C GLU A 23 -4.38 -15.69 -7.00
N ALA A 24 -3.77 -16.86 -6.85
CA ALA A 24 -2.33 -17.06 -6.99
C ALA A 24 -1.85 -16.80 -8.43
N TYR A 25 -2.58 -17.27 -9.43
CA TYR A 25 -2.27 -16.98 -10.83
C TYR A 25 -2.31 -15.47 -11.12
N ASN A 26 -3.39 -14.79 -10.74
CA ASN A 26 -3.55 -13.36 -10.99
C ASN A 26 -2.44 -12.52 -10.32
N ARG A 27 -1.99 -12.92 -9.12
CA ARG A 27 -0.85 -12.26 -8.46
C ARG A 27 0.45 -12.39 -9.25
N LEU A 28 0.73 -13.58 -9.79
CA LEU A 28 1.94 -13.84 -10.58
C LEU A 28 1.89 -13.24 -11.99
N ALA A 29 0.70 -13.23 -12.60
CA ALA A 29 0.47 -12.72 -13.94
C ALA A 29 0.32 -11.18 -13.97
N ASN A 30 0.18 -10.52 -12.82
CA ASN A 30 0.00 -9.08 -12.74
C ASN A 30 1.27 -8.37 -13.27
N PRO A 31 1.19 -7.60 -14.38
CA PRO A 31 2.33 -6.88 -14.93
C PRO A 31 2.96 -5.88 -13.95
N LEU A 32 2.17 -5.43 -12.97
CA LEU A 32 2.62 -4.51 -11.92
C LEU A 32 3.37 -5.21 -10.79
N ALA A 33 3.39 -6.55 -10.74
CA ALA A 33 4.05 -7.31 -9.68
C ALA A 33 5.58 -7.09 -9.63
N LEU A 34 6.18 -6.58 -10.70
CA LEU A 34 7.61 -6.25 -10.77
C LEU A 34 7.91 -4.80 -10.37
N ASP A 35 6.89 -3.96 -10.21
CA ASP A 35 7.03 -2.56 -9.80
C ASP A 35 6.85 -2.45 -8.28
N GLU A 36 7.96 -2.30 -7.54
CA GLU A 36 7.96 -2.21 -6.08
C GLU A 36 7.14 -1.03 -5.55
N GLU A 37 6.93 0.01 -6.36
CA GLU A 37 6.11 1.16 -5.97
C GLU A 37 4.62 0.85 -6.04
N CYS A 38 4.21 -0.15 -6.83
CA CYS A 38 2.81 -0.56 -6.94
C CYS A 38 2.32 -1.30 -5.69
N LEU A 39 1.12 -0.93 -5.22
CA LEU A 39 0.47 -1.57 -4.08
C LEU A 39 -0.37 -2.76 -4.56
N ILE A 40 0.30 -3.88 -4.79
CA ILE A 40 -0.32 -5.11 -5.29
C ILE A 40 -1.17 -5.79 -4.20
N GLY A 41 -2.32 -6.32 -4.60
CA GLY A 41 -3.24 -7.04 -3.70
C GLY A 41 -4.37 -6.18 -3.13
N LEU A 42 -4.39 -4.87 -3.44
CA LEU A 42 -5.53 -4.01 -3.16
C LEU A 42 -6.44 -3.90 -4.39
N SER A 43 -7.75 -3.91 -4.15
CA SER A 43 -8.77 -3.59 -5.15
C SER A 43 -8.71 -2.11 -5.55
N ARG A 44 -9.34 -1.76 -6.68
CA ARG A 44 -9.44 -0.36 -7.14
C ARG A 44 -10.08 0.55 -6.09
N ASP A 45 -11.12 0.07 -5.41
CA ASP A 45 -11.84 0.85 -4.39
C ASP A 45 -10.99 1.05 -3.13
N GLU A 46 -10.23 0.02 -2.71
CA GLU A 46 -9.28 0.14 -1.60
C GLU A 46 -8.13 1.09 -1.92
N LEU A 47 -7.60 1.04 -3.16
CA LEU A 47 -6.59 1.98 -3.62
C LEU A 47 -7.12 3.42 -3.65
N GLN A 48 -8.37 3.63 -4.08
CA GLN A 48 -8.99 4.95 -4.09
C GLN A 48 -9.19 5.47 -2.66
N ALA A 49 -9.72 4.63 -1.77
CA ALA A 49 -9.89 4.97 -0.36
C ALA A 49 -8.55 5.32 0.31
N LEU A 50 -7.47 4.60 -0.02
CA LEU A 50 -6.13 4.91 0.45
C LEU A 50 -5.59 6.21 -0.15
N ALA A 51 -5.80 6.45 -1.46
CA ALA A 51 -5.38 7.67 -2.16
C ALA A 51 -6.02 8.94 -1.60
N ASP A 52 -7.24 8.83 -1.08
CA ASP A 52 -8.02 9.94 -0.51
C ASP A 52 -7.93 10.01 1.02
N SER A 53 -7.25 9.05 1.64
CA SER A 53 -7.10 8.98 3.09
C SER A 53 -6.48 10.25 3.68
N MET A 54 -6.87 10.54 4.92
CA MET A 54 -6.35 11.64 5.72
C MET A 54 -6.04 11.14 7.12
N LEU A 55 -5.21 11.89 7.84
CA LEU A 55 -5.08 11.69 9.28
C LEU A 55 -6.45 11.78 9.95
N ALA A 56 -6.65 10.91 10.94
CA ALA A 56 -7.84 10.99 11.77
C ALA A 56 -7.98 12.40 12.36
N ALA A 57 -9.20 12.91 12.44
CA ALA A 57 -9.47 14.28 12.88
C ALA A 57 -8.83 14.60 14.24
N SER A 58 -8.81 13.65 15.17
CA SER A 58 -8.13 13.79 16.47
C SER A 58 -6.62 14.02 16.32
N ALA A 59 -5.95 13.23 15.48
CA ALA A 59 -4.51 13.35 15.22
C ALA A 59 -4.18 14.64 14.46
N GLN A 60 -5.01 15.04 13.50
CA GLN A 60 -4.84 16.30 12.78
C GLN A 60 -5.01 17.52 13.70
N ASN A 61 -6.01 17.50 14.58
CA ASN A 61 -6.22 18.57 15.57
C ASN A 61 -5.04 18.66 16.55
N GLN A 62 -4.54 17.51 17.01
CA GLN A 62 -3.37 17.44 17.88
C GLN A 62 -2.11 17.99 17.19
N LEU A 63 -1.87 17.62 15.93
CA LEU A 63 -0.77 18.14 15.13
C LEU A 63 -0.87 19.67 14.98
N ASN A 64 -2.06 20.19 14.68
CA ASN A 64 -2.28 21.62 14.54
C ASN A 64 -1.98 22.40 15.84
N ASP A 65 -2.45 21.90 16.99
CA ASP A 65 -2.17 22.51 18.30
C ASP A 65 -0.65 22.52 18.61
N LEU A 66 0.00 21.36 18.43
CA LEU A 66 1.44 21.24 18.68
C LEU A 66 2.26 22.15 17.77
N LEU A 67 1.89 22.30 16.49
CA LEU A 67 2.56 23.24 15.58
C LEU A 67 2.42 24.70 16.04
N VAL A 68 1.22 25.12 16.48
CA VAL A 68 0.99 26.48 16.99
C VAL A 68 1.81 26.76 18.25
N ARG A 69 1.91 25.78 19.15
CA ARG A 69 2.69 25.89 20.39
C ARG A 69 4.20 25.78 20.15
N ASN A 70 4.62 24.97 19.17
CA ASN A 70 6.02 24.86 18.73
C ASN A 70 6.52 26.20 18.17
N ALA A 71 5.72 26.89 17.37
CA ALA A 71 6.04 28.23 16.84
C ALA A 71 6.28 29.28 17.93
N LYS A 72 5.75 29.05 19.15
CA LYS A 72 5.96 29.90 20.33
C LYS A 72 7.06 29.38 21.26
N SER A 73 7.75 28.29 20.89
CA SER A 73 8.72 27.58 21.73
C SER A 73 8.16 27.12 23.08
N GLN A 74 6.88 26.73 23.11
CA GLN A 74 6.13 26.37 24.33
C GLN A 74 5.96 24.86 24.52
N LEU A 75 6.71 24.04 23.78
CA LEU A 75 6.64 22.59 23.88
C LEU A 75 7.71 22.04 24.83
N CYS A 76 7.32 21.08 25.66
CA CYS A 76 8.28 20.26 26.38
C CYS A 76 8.89 19.18 25.47
N ALA A 77 9.92 18.49 25.95
CA ALA A 77 10.61 17.44 25.19
C ALA A 77 9.66 16.33 24.70
N ASP A 78 8.72 15.89 25.55
CA ASP A 78 7.74 14.84 25.19
C ASP A 78 6.76 15.32 24.10
N GLU A 79 6.36 16.59 24.15
CA GLU A 79 5.48 17.19 23.14
C GLU A 79 6.19 17.37 21.80
N ILE A 80 7.49 17.69 21.81
CA ILE A 80 8.33 17.72 20.60
C ILE A 80 8.42 16.32 19.99
N ALA A 81 8.73 15.30 20.80
CA ALA A 81 8.79 13.93 20.32
C ALA A 81 7.44 13.45 19.72
N ASN A 82 6.32 13.87 20.31
CA ASN A 82 5.00 13.56 19.78
C ASN A 82 4.69 14.34 18.49
N LEU A 83 5.11 15.60 18.38
CA LEU A 83 5.01 16.38 17.16
C LEU A 83 5.80 15.72 16.02
N ASP A 84 7.04 15.32 16.27
CA ASP A 84 7.89 14.63 15.29
C ASP A 84 7.24 13.31 14.83
N ARG A 85 6.66 12.54 15.76
CA ARG A 85 5.91 11.33 15.43
C ARG A 85 4.72 11.61 14.52
N LEU A 86 3.94 12.66 14.80
CA LEU A 86 2.78 13.03 13.99
C LEU A 86 3.21 13.49 12.58
N ILE A 87 4.30 14.25 12.47
CA ILE A 87 4.86 14.66 11.17
C ILE A 87 5.32 13.42 10.38
N ALA A 88 6.05 12.50 11.00
CA ALA A 88 6.46 11.27 10.35
C ALA A 88 5.26 10.44 9.85
N GLN A 89 4.14 10.45 10.58
CA GLN A 89 2.89 9.80 10.14
C GLN A 89 2.28 10.50 8.91
N VAL A 90 2.31 11.84 8.84
CA VAL A 90 1.89 12.59 7.63
C VAL A 90 2.74 12.20 6.42
N ASP A 91 4.05 12.09 6.59
CA ASP A 91 4.98 11.77 5.51
C ASP A 91 4.74 10.35 4.99
N GLN A 92 4.62 9.37 5.90
CA GLN A 92 4.28 7.99 5.55
C GLN A 92 2.94 7.90 4.80
N LEU A 93 1.92 8.64 5.29
CA LEU A 93 0.62 8.68 4.63
C LEU A 93 0.72 9.29 3.23
N THR A 94 1.54 10.33 3.05
CA THR A 94 1.77 10.97 1.76
C THR A 94 2.42 10.01 0.76
N ILE A 95 3.41 9.23 1.20
CA ILE A 95 4.03 8.19 0.37
C ILE A 95 2.99 7.15 -0.04
N LEU A 96 2.22 6.62 0.91
CA LEU A 96 1.19 5.61 0.64
C LEU A 96 0.12 6.12 -0.33
N LYS A 97 -0.38 7.35 -0.13
CA LYS A 97 -1.33 7.99 -1.04
C LYS A 97 -0.77 8.12 -2.45
N THR A 98 0.50 8.50 -2.55
CA THR A 98 1.18 8.65 -3.85
C THR A 98 1.30 7.31 -4.55
N ARG A 99 1.75 6.26 -3.85
CA ARG A 99 1.82 4.89 -4.39
C ARG A 99 0.46 4.34 -4.79
N ALA A 100 -0.59 4.63 -4.02
CA ALA A 100 -1.96 4.26 -4.36
C ALA A 100 -2.43 4.91 -5.66
N ARG A 101 -2.24 6.23 -5.81
CA ARG A 101 -2.57 6.98 -7.04
C ARG A 101 -1.77 6.50 -8.23
N TYR A 102 -0.48 6.24 -8.04
CA TYR A 102 0.38 5.70 -9.07
C TYR A 102 -0.10 4.32 -9.54
N THR A 103 -0.42 3.43 -8.59
CA THR A 103 -0.96 2.09 -8.89
C THR A 103 -2.26 2.19 -9.69
N LEU A 104 -3.19 3.08 -9.29
CA LEU A 104 -4.43 3.33 -10.03
C LEU A 104 -4.17 3.78 -11.46
N HIS A 105 -3.26 4.75 -11.65
CA HIS A 105 -2.89 5.24 -12.97
C HIS A 105 -2.26 4.13 -13.84
N CYS A 106 -1.43 3.26 -13.26
CA CYS A 106 -0.87 2.11 -13.97
C CYS A 106 -1.95 1.10 -14.41
N LEU A 107 -2.93 0.81 -13.54
CA LEU A 107 -4.07 -0.04 -13.87
C LEU A 107 -4.93 0.55 -15.00
N GLU A 108 -5.18 1.86 -14.97
CA GLU A 108 -5.91 2.57 -16.03
C GLU A 108 -5.17 2.48 -17.37
N ARG A 109 -3.85 2.69 -17.37
CA ARG A 109 -3.03 2.54 -18.58
C ARG A 109 -3.06 1.13 -19.15
N LEU A 110 -3.00 0.10 -18.30
CA LEU A 110 -3.11 -1.29 -18.74
C LEU A 110 -4.49 -1.57 -19.36
N ALA A 111 -5.56 -1.04 -18.79
CA ALA A 111 -6.92 -1.20 -19.32
C ALA A 111 -7.13 -0.49 -20.67
N THR A 112 -6.39 0.59 -20.96
CA THR A 112 -6.48 1.31 -22.25
C THR A 112 -5.65 0.69 -23.37
N VAL A 113 -4.69 -0.17 -23.05
CA VAL A 113 -3.79 -0.82 -24.03
C VAL A 113 -4.28 -2.23 -24.40
N ALA A 114 -5.18 -2.82 -23.61
CA ALA A 114 -5.86 -4.08 -23.86
C ALA A 114 -7.10 -3.90 -24.74
#